data_AF-A0A847WT66-F1
#
_entry.id   AF-A0A847WT66-F1
#
_cell.length_a   1.000
_cell.length_b   1.000
_cell.length_c   1.000
_cell.angle_alpha   90.00
_cell.angle_beta   90.00
_cell.angle_gamma   90.00
#
_symmetry.space_group_name_H-M   'P 1'
#
loop_
_entity.id
_entity.type
_entity.pdbx_description
1 polymer ?
#
loop_
_entity_poly.entity_id
_entity_poly.type
_entity_poly.pdbx_seq_one_letter_code
_entity_poly.pdbx_strand_id
1 'polypeptide(L)'
;MSKVLLIIIILIFILTVISDIVARIYIYRGKKMTLSTDSYSALMKILNLKQADLATEQTDLQIIEAKNYYYHPLKNIIAINDFTSTTVHAHLATLHEAGHYLSINSSEKSKQRFRLSTLVIAFNRLIVIPFFVLCVFLLDYEKGPSTLLFSIATIFIVYFTYATILRFYYGLSEEQHASRIGLNYIEKNYDQDVFKFARVSYRLFYLQYFFFTLLIAVAIAFIYWLIFFFYVNL
;
A
#
# COMPACT_ATOMS: atom_id res chain seq x y z
N MET A 1 16.85 -6.08 26.47
CA MET A 1 16.41 -5.38 25.24
C MET A 1 16.01 -6.34 24.11
N SER A 2 16.81 -7.37 23.79
CA SER A 2 16.50 -8.33 22.71
C SER A 2 15.16 -9.07 22.85
N LYS A 3 14.81 -9.53 24.08
CA LYS A 3 13.54 -10.23 24.34
C LYS A 3 12.30 -9.37 24.05
N VAL A 4 12.34 -8.08 24.38
CA VAL A 4 11.20 -7.15 24.16
C VAL A 4 11.01 -6.89 22.67
N LEU A 5 12.11 -6.64 21.94
CA LEU A 5 12.06 -6.45 20.49
C LEU A 5 11.53 -7.70 19.77
N LEU A 6 11.97 -8.89 20.21
CA LEU A 6 11.49 -10.17 19.68
C LEU A 6 9.99 -10.37 19.93
N ILE A 7 9.49 -10.05 21.14
CA ILE A 7 8.07 -10.11 21.47
C ILE A 7 7.26 -9.16 20.57
N ILE A 8 7.74 -7.94 20.35
CA ILE A 8 7.09 -6.95 19.48
C ILE A 8 6.99 -7.48 18.03
N ILE A 9 8.07 -8.06 17.49
CA ILE A 9 8.08 -8.66 16.16
C ILE A 9 7.06 -9.78 16.03
N ILE A 10 7.06 -10.71 16.99
CA ILE A 10 6.13 -11.84 17.01
C ILE A 10 4.68 -11.33 17.08
N LEU A 11 4.40 -10.34 17.93
CA LEU A 11 3.08 -9.74 18.05
C LEU A 11 2.62 -9.12 16.72
N ILE A 12 3.48 -8.32 16.06
CA ILE A 12 3.16 -7.68 14.77
C ILE A 12 2.94 -8.73 13.69
N PHE A 13 3.74 -9.80 13.67
CA PHE A 13 3.55 -10.92 12.75
C PHE A 13 2.20 -11.59 12.95
N ILE A 14 1.83 -11.92 14.18
CA ILE A 14 0.52 -12.52 14.52
C ILE A 14 -0.62 -11.60 14.10
N LEU A 15 -0.53 -10.30 14.41
CA LEU A 15 -1.53 -9.31 14.00
C LEU A 15 -1.67 -9.20 12.48
N THR A 16 -0.55 -9.28 11.76
CA THR A 16 -0.54 -9.28 10.28
C THR A 16 -1.28 -10.51 9.75
N VAL A 17 -0.99 -11.71 10.27
CA VAL A 17 -1.66 -12.96 9.87
C VAL A 17 -3.16 -12.91 10.17
N ILE A 18 -3.54 -12.48 11.38
CA ILE A 18 -4.96 -12.34 11.75
C ILE A 18 -5.66 -11.35 10.82
N SER A 19 -5.04 -10.20 10.53
CA SER A 19 -5.62 -9.19 9.65
C SER A 19 -5.81 -9.70 8.21
N ASP A 20 -4.87 -10.49 7.68
CA ASP A 20 -4.97 -11.11 6.36
C ASP A 20 -6.11 -12.14 6.30
N ILE A 21 -6.23 -13.00 7.31
CA ILE A 21 -7.32 -13.98 7.40
C ILE A 21 -8.68 -13.27 7.42
N VAL A 22 -8.83 -12.25 8.27
CA VAL A 22 -10.08 -11.49 8.40
C VAL A 22 -10.41 -10.76 7.09
N ALA A 23 -9.43 -10.14 6.45
CA ALA A 23 -9.61 -9.50 5.15
C ALA A 23 -10.08 -10.51 4.07
N ARG A 24 -9.49 -11.70 4.00
CA ARG A 24 -9.91 -12.77 3.07
C ARG A 24 -11.35 -13.23 3.30
N ILE A 25 -11.79 -13.33 4.56
CA ILE A 25 -13.18 -13.65 4.90
C ILE A 25 -14.12 -12.59 4.32
N TYR A 26 -13.79 -11.30 4.45
CA TYR A 26 -14.60 -10.22 3.90
C TYR A 26 -14.56 -10.18 2.37
N ILE A 27 -13.41 -10.46 1.75
CA ILE A 27 -13.32 -10.62 0.29
C ILE A 27 -14.28 -11.73 -0.17
N TYR A 28 -14.25 -12.89 0.49
CA TYR A 28 -15.13 -14.01 0.15
C TYR A 28 -16.61 -13.67 0.32
N ARG A 29 -16.99 -12.97 1.41
CA ARG A 29 -18.36 -12.48 1.61
C ARG A 29 -18.77 -11.48 0.52
N GLY A 30 -17.90 -10.53 0.20
CA GLY A 30 -18.15 -9.52 -0.83
C GLY A 30 -18.26 -10.09 -2.24
N LYS A 31 -17.63 -11.24 -2.52
CA LYS A 31 -17.80 -11.98 -3.78
C LYS A 31 -19.16 -12.69 -3.90
N LYS A 32 -19.82 -12.98 -2.77
CA LYS A 32 -21.17 -13.59 -2.75
C LYS A 32 -22.30 -12.58 -2.84
N MET A 33 -22.03 -11.31 -2.52
CA MET A 33 -23.00 -10.23 -2.63
C MET A 33 -22.91 -9.61 -4.02
N THR A 34 -24.05 -9.40 -4.67
CA THR A 34 -24.16 -8.80 -6.00
C THR A 34 -24.92 -7.48 -5.95
N LEU A 35 -24.61 -6.59 -6.87
CA LEU A 35 -25.27 -5.30 -7.07
C LEU A 35 -25.99 -5.29 -8.42
N SER A 36 -26.93 -4.36 -8.59
CA SER A 36 -27.64 -4.17 -9.85
C SER A 36 -26.79 -3.51 -10.94
N THR A 37 -25.70 -2.83 -10.56
CA THR A 37 -24.75 -2.21 -11.49
C THR A 37 -23.50 -3.07 -11.61
N ASP A 38 -22.81 -2.96 -12.75
CA ASP A 38 -21.45 -3.47 -12.91
C ASP A 38 -20.40 -2.47 -12.39
N SER A 39 -19.22 -3.01 -12.06
CA SER A 39 -18.15 -2.24 -11.43
C SER A 39 -17.56 -1.16 -12.33
N TYR A 40 -17.52 -1.38 -13.65
CA TYR A 40 -17.03 -0.39 -14.60
C TYR A 40 -17.98 0.81 -14.72
N SER A 41 -19.30 0.57 -14.75
CA SER A 41 -20.32 1.62 -14.72
C SER A 41 -20.22 2.45 -13.43
N ALA A 42 -19.98 1.82 -12.28
CA ALA A 42 -19.76 2.52 -11.02
C ALA A 42 -18.48 3.38 -11.05
N LEU A 43 -17.39 2.86 -11.64
CA LEU A 43 -16.15 3.59 -11.86
C LEU A 43 -16.37 4.85 -12.72
N MET A 44 -17.01 4.70 -13.88
CA MET A 44 -17.28 5.83 -14.77
C MET A 44 -18.14 6.90 -14.08
N LYS A 45 -19.14 6.48 -13.29
CA LYS A 45 -19.96 7.43 -12.51
C LYS A 45 -19.15 8.20 -11.48
N ILE A 46 -18.32 7.54 -10.67
CA ILE A 46 -17.53 8.26 -9.65
C ILE A 46 -16.52 9.22 -10.30
N LEU A 47 -15.90 8.81 -11.40
CA LEU A 47 -14.96 9.65 -12.14
C LEU A 47 -15.65 10.88 -12.74
N ASN A 48 -16.80 10.70 -13.40
CA ASN A 48 -17.55 11.81 -14.00
C ASN A 48 -18.09 12.79 -12.94
N LEU A 49 -18.64 12.26 -11.83
CA LEU A 49 -19.15 13.09 -10.73
C LEU A 49 -18.06 13.95 -10.09
N LYS A 50 -16.82 13.45 -10.05
CA LYS A 50 -15.69 14.14 -9.42
C LYS A 50 -14.87 14.98 -10.39
N GLN A 51 -14.85 14.65 -11.69
CA GLN A 51 -14.28 15.51 -12.72
C GLN A 51 -15.04 16.84 -12.84
N ALA A 52 -16.37 16.84 -12.68
CA ALA A 52 -17.14 18.09 -12.64
C ALA A 52 -16.73 19.02 -11.48
N ASP A 53 -16.20 18.46 -10.38
CA ASP A 53 -15.71 19.20 -9.22
C ASP A 53 -14.23 19.64 -9.36
N LEU A 54 -13.48 19.07 -10.30
CA LEU A 54 -12.04 19.28 -10.45
C LEU A 54 -11.77 20.12 -11.71
N ALA A 55 -11.19 21.31 -11.54
CA ALA A 55 -10.79 22.22 -12.62
C ALA A 55 -9.57 21.71 -13.44
N THR A 56 -9.49 20.41 -13.68
CA THR A 56 -8.40 19.74 -14.39
C THR A 56 -8.94 19.01 -15.60
N GLU A 57 -8.56 19.47 -16.79
CA GLU A 57 -8.66 18.69 -18.03
C GLU A 57 -7.87 17.38 -17.84
N GLN A 58 -8.56 16.25 -17.86
CA GLN A 58 -7.93 14.93 -17.88
C GLN A 58 -7.88 14.42 -19.31
N THR A 59 -6.82 14.75 -20.02
CA THR A 59 -6.46 14.05 -21.25
C THR A 59 -5.61 12.83 -20.86
N ASP A 60 -6.05 11.64 -21.28
CA ASP A 60 -5.31 10.35 -21.24
C ASP A 60 -5.46 9.43 -20.02
N LEU A 61 -6.59 9.44 -19.28
CA LEU A 61 -6.88 8.30 -18.37
C LEU A 61 -7.25 7.06 -19.20
N GLN A 62 -6.54 5.96 -18.97
CA GLN A 62 -6.90 4.67 -19.55
C GLN A 62 -7.49 3.75 -18.48
N ILE A 63 -8.56 3.04 -18.83
CA ILE A 63 -9.16 2.02 -17.97
C ILE A 63 -9.02 0.68 -18.69
N ILE A 64 -8.41 -0.30 -18.04
CA ILE A 64 -8.10 -1.61 -18.64
C ILE A 64 -8.57 -2.76 -17.76
N GLU A 65 -8.78 -3.92 -18.37
CA GLU A 65 -8.93 -5.17 -17.64
C GLU A 65 -7.56 -5.79 -17.35
N ALA A 66 -7.31 -6.19 -16.11
CA ALA A 66 -6.08 -6.88 -15.71
C ALA A 66 -6.36 -7.88 -14.57
N LYS A 67 -5.44 -8.79 -14.28
CA LYS A 67 -5.66 -9.79 -13.20
C LYS A 67 -5.83 -9.20 -11.79
N ASN A 68 -5.33 -7.98 -11.57
CA ASN A 68 -5.33 -7.31 -10.28
C ASN A 68 -5.89 -5.89 -10.44
N TYR A 69 -6.56 -5.42 -9.38
CA TYR A 69 -6.94 -4.02 -9.23
C TYR A 69 -5.71 -3.19 -8.90
N TYR A 70 -5.46 -2.13 -9.67
CA TYR A 70 -4.44 -1.12 -9.33
C TYR A 70 -4.65 0.18 -10.11
N TYR A 71 -4.27 1.30 -9.51
CA TYR A 71 -4.02 2.55 -10.20
C TYR A 71 -2.51 2.78 -10.41
N HIS A 72 -2.11 3.01 -11.66
CA HIS A 72 -0.73 3.30 -12.04
C HIS A 72 -0.52 4.81 -12.28
N PRO A 73 0.07 5.57 -11.34
CA PRO A 73 0.14 7.04 -11.41
C PRO A 73 1.08 7.61 -12.48
N LEU A 74 2.08 6.83 -12.94
CA LEU A 74 2.98 7.25 -14.03
C LEU A 74 2.35 7.06 -15.41
N LYS A 75 1.62 5.96 -15.62
CA LYS A 75 0.97 5.64 -16.89
C LYS A 75 -0.47 6.16 -16.97
N ASN A 76 -1.01 6.65 -15.85
CA ASN A 76 -2.38 7.12 -15.74
C ASN A 76 -3.41 6.04 -16.13
N ILE A 77 -3.22 4.83 -15.58
CA ILE A 77 -4.04 3.65 -15.89
C ILE A 77 -4.76 3.19 -14.64
N ILE A 78 -6.08 2.99 -14.71
CA ILE A 78 -6.84 2.21 -13.72
C ILE A 78 -7.06 0.81 -14.30
N ALA A 79 -6.57 -0.21 -13.60
CA ALA A 79 -6.79 -1.59 -13.94
C ALA A 79 -7.82 -2.21 -13.00
N ILE A 80 -8.79 -2.93 -13.55
CA ILE A 80 -9.80 -3.69 -12.79
C ILE A 80 -9.94 -5.10 -13.36
N ASN A 81 -10.47 -6.05 -12.59
CA ASN A 81 -10.43 -7.45 -12.99
C ASN A 81 -11.37 -7.86 -14.12
N ASP A 82 -12.57 -7.30 -14.11
CA ASP A 82 -13.65 -7.65 -15.02
C ASP A 82 -14.64 -6.48 -15.03
N PHE A 83 -14.84 -5.88 -16.19
CA PHE A 83 -15.74 -4.74 -16.38
C PHE A 83 -17.18 -5.10 -16.06
N THR A 84 -17.57 -6.35 -16.28
CA THR A 84 -18.94 -6.85 -16.12
C THR A 84 -19.24 -7.34 -14.71
N SER A 85 -18.24 -7.41 -13.82
CA SER A 85 -18.45 -7.93 -12.47
C SER A 85 -19.41 -7.06 -11.66
N THR A 86 -20.47 -7.69 -11.16
CA THR A 86 -21.50 -7.10 -10.28
C THR A 86 -21.24 -7.37 -8.81
N THR A 87 -20.16 -8.08 -8.46
CA THR A 87 -19.89 -8.39 -7.05
C THR A 87 -19.55 -7.14 -6.24
N VAL A 88 -19.95 -7.13 -4.97
CA VAL A 88 -19.62 -6.03 -4.05
C VAL A 88 -18.11 -5.90 -3.89
N HIS A 89 -17.39 -7.01 -3.77
CA HIS A 89 -15.92 -6.97 -3.67
C HIS A 89 -15.28 -6.25 -4.87
N ALA A 90 -15.69 -6.58 -6.10
CA ALA A 90 -15.17 -5.91 -7.29
C ALA A 90 -15.52 -4.42 -7.31
N HIS A 91 -16.73 -4.04 -6.89
CA HIS A 91 -17.11 -2.63 -6.76
C HIS A 91 -16.22 -1.89 -5.76
N LEU A 92 -16.01 -2.45 -4.56
CA LEU A 92 -15.18 -1.81 -3.54
C LEU A 92 -13.74 -1.63 -4.04
N ALA A 93 -13.15 -2.67 -4.63
CA ALA A 93 -11.79 -2.60 -5.16
C ALA A 93 -11.69 -1.57 -6.29
N THR A 94 -12.63 -1.59 -7.23
CA THR A 94 -12.70 -0.64 -8.35
C THR A 94 -12.85 0.81 -7.90
N LEU A 95 -13.76 1.07 -6.96
CA LEU A 95 -13.97 2.41 -6.41
C LEU A 95 -12.78 2.90 -5.59
N HIS A 96 -12.04 1.99 -4.94
CA HIS A 96 -10.80 2.31 -4.24
C HIS A 96 -9.71 2.76 -5.22
N GLU A 97 -9.49 2.04 -6.33
CA GLU A 97 -8.53 2.47 -7.37
C GLU A 97 -8.93 3.80 -8.03
N ALA A 98 -10.23 4.02 -8.27
CA ALA A 98 -10.73 5.34 -8.69
C ALA A 98 -10.47 6.42 -7.63
N GLY A 99 -10.60 6.07 -6.35
CA GLY A 99 -10.25 6.93 -5.22
C GLY A 99 -8.79 7.37 -5.27
N HIS A 100 -7.87 6.44 -5.55
CA HIS A 100 -6.45 6.77 -5.73
C HIS A 100 -6.22 7.75 -6.88
N TYR A 101 -6.85 7.49 -8.03
CA TYR A 101 -6.77 8.39 -9.16
C TYR A 101 -7.20 9.82 -8.81
N LEU A 102 -8.37 9.96 -8.18
CA LEU A 102 -8.95 11.25 -7.81
C LEU A 102 -8.12 11.97 -6.73
N SER A 103 -7.63 11.25 -5.73
CA SER A 103 -6.80 11.81 -4.64
C SER A 103 -5.45 12.30 -5.17
N ILE A 104 -4.74 11.47 -5.93
CA ILE A 104 -3.40 11.78 -6.44
C ILE A 104 -3.45 12.93 -7.46
N ASN A 105 -4.48 12.95 -8.33
CA ASN A 105 -4.62 13.99 -9.35
C ASN A 105 -5.44 15.21 -8.90
N SER A 106 -5.78 15.33 -7.61
CA SER A 106 -6.51 16.49 -7.07
C SER A 106 -5.79 17.83 -7.27
N SER A 107 -4.46 17.81 -7.37
CA SER A 107 -3.63 18.98 -7.70
C SER A 107 -2.27 18.55 -8.20
N GLU A 108 -1.60 19.41 -8.97
CA GLU A 108 -0.25 19.14 -9.46
C GLU A 108 0.76 18.95 -8.32
N LYS A 109 0.57 19.68 -7.21
CA LYS A 109 1.38 19.53 -6.00
C LYS A 109 1.20 18.15 -5.35
N SER A 110 -0.02 17.64 -5.29
CA SER A 110 -0.32 16.30 -4.77
C SER A 110 0.36 15.23 -5.63
N LYS A 111 0.17 15.33 -6.95
CA LYS A 111 0.78 14.44 -7.95
C LYS A 111 2.30 14.38 -7.84
N GLN A 112 2.96 15.53 -7.75
CA GLN A 112 4.42 15.61 -7.62
C GLN A 112 4.92 14.97 -6.31
N ARG A 113 4.28 15.27 -5.18
CA ARG A 113 4.65 14.68 -3.87
C ARG A 113 4.48 13.16 -3.86
N PHE A 114 3.36 12.67 -4.40
CA PHE A 114 3.10 11.24 -4.47
C PHE A 114 4.11 10.52 -5.38
N ARG A 115 4.43 11.11 -6.54
CA ARG A 115 5.45 10.58 -7.47
C ARG A 115 6.82 10.49 -6.83
N LEU A 116 7.26 11.56 -6.16
CA LEU A 116 8.55 11.57 -5.46
C LEU A 116 8.59 10.51 -4.35
N SER A 117 7.56 10.46 -3.51
CA SER A 117 7.45 9.45 -2.44
C SER A 117 7.51 8.02 -3.00
N THR A 118 6.72 7.75 -4.05
CA THR A 118 6.70 6.44 -4.71
C THR A 118 8.06 6.05 -5.28
N LEU A 119 8.78 6.99 -5.90
CA LEU A 119 10.12 6.75 -6.43
C LEU A 119 11.12 6.41 -5.34
N VAL A 120 11.11 7.15 -4.22
CA VAL A 120 11.98 6.88 -3.06
C VAL A 120 11.71 5.49 -2.48
N ILE A 121 10.43 5.12 -2.32
CA ILE A 121 10.00 3.80 -1.81
C ILE A 121 10.38 2.69 -2.79
N ALA A 122 10.21 2.89 -4.09
CA ALA A 122 10.57 1.90 -5.11
C ALA A 122 12.08 1.67 -5.16
N PHE A 123 12.88 2.74 -5.16
CA PHE A 123 14.33 2.67 -5.09
C PHE A 123 14.80 1.95 -3.82
N ASN A 124 14.15 2.22 -2.67
CA ASN A 124 14.42 1.50 -1.43
C ASN A 124 14.24 -0.01 -1.58
N ARG A 125 13.12 -0.44 -2.19
CA ARG A 125 12.76 -1.84 -2.34
C ARG A 125 13.61 -2.59 -3.37
N LEU A 126 13.90 -1.95 -4.49
CA LEU A 126 14.56 -2.59 -5.63
C LEU A 126 16.09 -2.53 -5.57
N ILE A 127 16.64 -1.52 -4.88
CA ILE A 127 18.08 -1.28 -4.88
C ILE A 127 18.62 -1.35 -3.45
N VAL A 128 18.13 -0.49 -2.55
CA VAL A 128 18.73 -0.36 -1.21
C VAL A 128 18.62 -1.64 -0.40
N ILE A 129 17.45 -2.27 -0.32
CA ILE A 129 17.27 -3.52 0.44
C ILE A 129 18.12 -4.66 -0.15
N PRO A 130 18.08 -4.96 -1.46
CA PRO A 130 18.96 -5.99 -2.04
C PRO A 130 20.45 -5.73 -1.84
N PHE A 131 20.92 -4.50 -2.04
CA PHE A 131 22.31 -4.14 -1.82
C PHE A 131 22.70 -4.25 -0.33
N PHE A 132 21.80 -3.86 0.57
CA PHE A 132 22.01 -4.04 2.00
C PHE A 132 22.20 -5.52 2.36
N VAL A 133 21.31 -6.41 1.87
CA VAL A 133 21.45 -7.85 2.09
C VAL A 133 22.75 -8.39 1.50
N LEU A 134 23.18 -7.90 0.33
CA LEU A 134 24.45 -8.28 -0.28
C LEU A 134 25.65 -7.83 0.57
N CYS A 135 25.68 -6.59 1.05
CA CYS A 135 26.74 -6.09 1.93
C CYS A 135 26.87 -6.93 3.20
N VAL A 136 25.74 -7.42 3.74
CA VAL A 136 25.70 -8.30 4.91
C VAL A 136 26.31 -9.66 4.61
N PHE A 137 25.95 -10.26 3.48
CA PHE A 137 26.53 -11.52 3.04
C PHE A 137 28.05 -11.41 2.84
N LEU A 138 28.53 -10.30 2.28
CA LEU A 138 29.96 -10.04 2.09
C LEU A 138 30.71 -9.85 3.42
N LEU A 139 30.11 -9.16 4.39
CA LEU A 139 30.67 -9.02 5.74
C LEU A 139 30.86 -10.38 6.44
N ASP A 140 29.93 -11.32 6.23
CA ASP A 140 30.05 -12.69 6.76
C ASP A 140 31.20 -13.46 6.11
N TYR A 141 31.36 -13.28 4.79
CA TYR A 141 32.39 -13.96 4.01
C TYR A 141 33.81 -13.48 4.34
N GLU A 142 34.01 -12.17 4.53
CA GLU A 142 35.33 -11.58 4.79
C GLU A 142 35.87 -11.83 6.21
N LYS A 143 35.05 -12.39 7.14
CA LYS A 143 35.42 -12.72 8.53
C LYS A 143 36.15 -11.59 9.28
N GLY A 144 35.71 -10.35 9.11
CA GLY A 144 36.28 -9.23 9.86
C GLY A 144 35.50 -7.91 9.69
N PRO A 145 35.66 -6.95 10.62
CA PRO A 145 34.99 -5.67 10.55
C PRO A 145 35.58 -4.80 9.42
N SER A 146 34.84 -4.62 8.33
CA SER A 146 35.16 -3.64 7.29
C SER A 146 34.47 -2.31 7.59
N THR A 147 35.24 -1.27 7.95
CA THR A 147 34.72 0.08 8.24
C THR A 147 33.96 0.69 7.06
N LEU A 148 34.36 0.33 5.84
CA LEU A 148 33.69 0.74 4.60
C LEU A 148 32.30 0.11 4.49
N LEU A 149 32.20 -1.22 4.66
CA LEU A 149 30.91 -1.94 4.60
C LEU A 149 29.96 -1.49 5.72
N PHE A 150 30.51 -1.17 6.90
CA PHE A 150 29.74 -0.61 8.01
C PHE A 150 29.14 0.77 7.67
N SER A 151 29.93 1.64 7.04
CA SER A 151 29.48 2.98 6.61
C SER A 151 28.40 2.90 5.53
N ILE A 152 28.56 1.97 4.56
CA ILE A 152 27.55 1.71 3.52
C ILE A 152 26.24 1.19 4.14
N ALA A 153 26.31 0.22 5.06
CA ALA A 153 25.14 -0.29 5.77
C ALA A 153 24.41 0.80 6.56
N THR A 154 25.16 1.72 7.18
CA THR A 154 24.60 2.87 7.91
C THR A 154 23.85 3.83 6.98
N ILE A 155 24.39 4.14 5.80
CA ILE A 155 23.71 4.98 4.80
C ILE A 155 22.41 4.31 4.33
N PHE A 156 22.45 3.00 4.08
CA PHE A 156 21.27 2.26 3.65
C PHE A 156 20.17 2.22 4.71
N ILE A 157 20.50 2.13 6.01
CA ILE A 157 19.45 2.19 7.04
C ILE A 157 18.84 3.58 7.20
N VAL A 158 19.63 4.65 7.03
CA VAL A 158 19.08 6.03 7.02
C VAL A 158 18.10 6.18 5.86
N TYR A 159 18.48 5.71 4.67
CA TYR A 159 17.60 5.72 3.51
C TYR A 159 16.34 4.87 3.73
N PHE A 160 16.49 3.66 4.28
CA PHE A 160 15.39 2.77 4.60
C PHE A 160 14.40 3.40 5.57
N THR A 161 14.92 4.03 6.63
CA THR A 161 14.12 4.73 7.64
C THR A 161 13.33 5.87 7.00
N TYR A 162 13.99 6.69 6.18
CA TYR A 162 13.34 7.78 5.46
C TYR A 162 12.25 7.27 4.51
N ALA A 163 12.53 6.26 3.70
CA ALA A 163 11.55 5.64 2.81
C ALA A 163 10.37 5.02 3.56
N THR A 164 10.62 4.44 4.74
CA THR A 164 9.59 3.90 5.62
C THR A 164 8.69 5.01 6.16
N ILE A 165 9.25 6.12 6.64
CA ILE A 165 8.48 7.30 7.08
C ILE A 165 7.60 7.81 5.94
N LEU A 166 8.13 7.93 4.72
CA LEU A 166 7.33 8.33 3.56
C LEU A 166 6.20 7.34 3.25
N ARG A 167 6.43 6.03 3.39
CA ARG A 167 5.39 5.00 3.21
C ARG A 167 4.30 5.11 4.27
N PHE A 168 4.65 5.37 5.53
CA PHE A 168 3.67 5.58 6.59
C PHE A 168 2.89 6.89 6.37
N TYR A 169 3.57 7.98 6.00
CA TYR A 169 2.93 9.28 5.86
C TYR A 169 2.09 9.36 4.58
N TYR A 170 2.71 9.19 3.41
CA TYR A 170 2.02 9.34 2.14
C TYR A 170 1.27 8.07 1.74
N GLY A 171 1.85 6.89 1.96
CA GLY A 171 1.21 5.62 1.59
C GLY A 171 -0.09 5.41 2.34
N LEU A 172 -0.06 5.39 3.68
CA LEU A 172 -1.27 5.17 4.48
C LEU A 172 -2.31 6.28 4.31
N SER A 173 -1.89 7.55 4.28
CA SER A 173 -2.83 8.65 4.07
C SER A 173 -3.56 8.48 2.74
N GLU A 174 -2.85 8.03 1.70
CA GLU A 174 -3.44 7.79 0.38
C GLU A 174 -4.43 6.61 0.37
N GLU A 175 -4.09 5.47 1.01
CA GLU A 175 -5.03 4.34 1.19
C GLU A 175 -6.32 4.79 1.90
N GLN A 176 -6.19 5.66 2.91
CA GLN A 176 -7.32 6.19 3.65
C GLN A 176 -8.15 7.17 2.81
N HIS A 177 -7.51 8.05 2.04
CA HIS A 177 -8.19 9.00 1.15
C HIS A 177 -8.96 8.28 0.04
N ALA A 178 -8.33 7.32 -0.63
CA ALA A 178 -8.95 6.51 -1.67
C ALA A 178 -10.17 5.75 -1.12
N SER A 179 -10.02 5.09 0.03
CA SER A 179 -11.11 4.41 0.71
C SER A 179 -12.25 5.36 1.09
N ARG A 180 -11.94 6.58 1.55
CA ARG A 180 -12.96 7.57 1.90
C ARG A 180 -13.73 8.07 0.68
N ILE A 181 -13.05 8.29 -0.44
CA ILE A 181 -13.70 8.67 -1.71
C ILE A 181 -14.67 7.57 -2.16
N GLY A 182 -14.21 6.31 -2.19
CA GLY A 182 -15.06 5.17 -2.52
C GLY A 182 -16.23 5.00 -1.54
N LEU A 183 -15.99 5.16 -0.24
CA LEU A 183 -17.03 5.03 0.79
C LEU A 183 -18.10 6.12 0.67
N ASN A 184 -17.71 7.37 0.40
CA ASN A 184 -18.64 8.47 0.18
C ASN A 184 -19.51 8.24 -1.06
N TYR A 185 -18.96 7.64 -2.12
CA TYR A 185 -19.76 7.24 -3.28
C TYR A 185 -20.77 6.16 -2.91
N ILE A 186 -20.35 5.17 -2.13
CA ILE A 186 -21.22 4.06 -1.73
C ILE A 186 -22.39 4.55 -0.87
N GLU A 187 -22.11 5.39 0.13
CA GLU A 187 -23.10 5.98 1.03
C GLU A 187 -24.23 6.70 0.29
N LYS A 188 -23.92 7.32 -0.85
CA LYS A 188 -24.89 8.10 -1.63
C LYS A 188 -25.67 7.28 -2.65
N ASN A 189 -25.15 6.13 -3.08
CA ASN A 189 -25.65 5.43 -4.27
C ASN A 189 -26.14 4.00 -4.01
N TYR A 190 -25.90 3.43 -2.83
CA TYR A 190 -26.29 2.06 -2.48
C TYR A 190 -27.04 2.01 -1.16
N ASP A 191 -27.66 0.86 -0.88
CA ASP A 191 -28.38 0.63 0.36
C ASP A 191 -27.47 0.61 1.60
N GLN A 192 -28.13 0.65 2.76
CA GLN A 192 -27.46 0.75 4.05
C GLN A 192 -26.64 -0.50 4.41
N ASP A 193 -26.99 -1.67 3.88
CA ASP A 193 -26.30 -2.92 4.19
C ASP A 193 -25.00 -3.03 3.40
N VAL A 194 -25.02 -2.66 2.12
CA VAL A 194 -23.82 -2.50 1.29
C VAL A 194 -22.90 -1.44 1.89
N PHE A 195 -23.44 -0.31 2.35
CA PHE A 195 -22.65 0.73 2.99
C PHE A 195 -21.96 0.27 4.30
N LYS A 196 -22.70 -0.40 5.20
CA LYS A 196 -22.12 -0.99 6.42
C LYS A 196 -21.01 -1.98 6.08
N PHE A 197 -21.25 -2.85 5.10
CA PHE A 197 -20.27 -3.83 4.64
C PHE A 197 -19.02 -3.16 4.08
N ALA A 198 -19.18 -2.14 3.22
CA ALA A 198 -18.09 -1.38 2.63
C ALA A 198 -17.24 -0.67 3.70
N ARG A 199 -17.89 -0.02 4.67
CA ARG A 199 -17.23 0.67 5.77
C ARG A 199 -16.34 -0.28 6.58
N VAL A 200 -16.82 -1.48 6.88
CA VAL A 200 -16.04 -2.48 7.61
C VAL A 200 -14.91 -3.01 6.73
N SER A 201 -15.19 -3.34 5.47
CA SER A 201 -14.20 -3.87 4.52
C SER A 201 -13.03 -2.92 4.32
N TYR A 202 -13.27 -1.63 4.03
CA TYR A 202 -12.19 -0.66 3.86
C TYR A 202 -11.33 -0.49 5.11
N ARG A 203 -11.94 -0.49 6.31
CA ARG A 203 -11.18 -0.43 7.57
C ARG A 203 -10.29 -1.65 7.74
N LEU A 204 -10.79 -2.84 7.42
CA LEU A 204 -10.03 -4.09 7.52
C LEU A 204 -8.87 -4.12 6.52
N PHE A 205 -9.11 -3.72 5.26
CA PHE A 205 -8.06 -3.66 4.23
C PHE A 205 -6.98 -2.63 4.60
N TYR A 206 -7.38 -1.47 5.11
CA TYR A 206 -6.46 -0.47 5.64
C TYR A 206 -5.61 -1.03 6.81
N LEU A 207 -6.23 -1.71 7.77
CA LEU A 207 -5.53 -2.34 8.89
C LEU A 207 -4.56 -3.42 8.44
N GLN A 208 -4.96 -4.26 7.48
CA GLN A 208 -4.10 -5.28 6.89
C GLN A 208 -2.86 -4.63 6.25
N TYR A 209 -3.06 -3.58 5.45
CA TYR A 209 -1.96 -2.84 4.83
C TYR A 209 -1.05 -2.16 5.86
N PHE A 210 -1.62 -1.60 6.92
CA PHE A 210 -0.89 -1.00 8.04
C PHE A 210 0.00 -2.03 8.73
N PHE A 211 -0.56 -3.18 9.15
CA PHE A 211 0.21 -4.22 9.82
C PHE A 211 1.28 -4.82 8.91
N PHE A 212 0.98 -5.01 7.62
CA PHE A 212 1.97 -5.48 6.66
C PHE A 212 3.14 -4.49 6.47
N THR A 213 2.83 -3.18 6.39
CA THR A 213 3.84 -2.12 6.31
C THR A 213 4.69 -2.07 7.59
N LEU A 214 4.05 -2.20 8.76
CA LEU A 214 4.73 -2.24 10.05
C LEU A 214 5.63 -3.48 10.21
N LEU A 215 5.16 -4.65 9.76
CA LEU A 215 5.93 -5.89 9.77
C LEU A 215 7.23 -5.74 8.97
N ILE A 216 7.16 -5.19 7.76
CA ILE A 216 8.35 -4.95 6.93
C ILE A 216 9.32 -3.98 7.63
N ALA A 217 8.80 -2.89 8.19
CA ALA A 217 9.60 -1.89 8.89
C ALA A 217 10.38 -2.50 10.06
N VAL A 218 9.71 -3.28 10.91
CA VAL A 218 10.33 -3.90 12.09
C VAL A 218 11.25 -5.06 11.69
N ALA A 219 10.89 -5.86 10.68
CA ALA A 219 11.73 -6.95 10.19
C ALA A 219 13.09 -6.44 9.71
N ILE A 220 13.13 -5.34 8.95
CA ILE A 220 14.38 -4.77 8.44
C ILE A 220 15.21 -4.14 9.57
N ALA A 221 14.56 -3.46 10.52
CA ALA A 221 15.24 -2.97 11.72
C ALA A 221 15.86 -4.11 12.54
N PHE A 222 15.16 -5.25 12.64
CA PHE A 222 15.67 -6.44 13.32
C PHE A 222 16.86 -7.07 12.61
N ILE A 223 16.80 -7.21 11.27
CA ILE A 223 17.93 -7.69 10.47
C ILE A 223 19.16 -6.80 10.72
N TYR A 224 18.99 -5.47 10.70
CA TYR A 224 20.08 -4.55 11.02
C TYR A 224 20.65 -4.75 12.42
N TRP A 225 19.78 -4.92 13.43
CA TRP A 225 20.23 -5.19 14.79
C TRP A 225 21.06 -6.48 14.88
N LEU A 226 20.66 -7.55 14.19
CA LEU A 226 21.44 -8.79 14.15
C LEU A 226 22.84 -8.54 13.57
N ILE A 227 22.95 -7.81 12.47
CA ILE A 227 24.23 -7.48 11.83
C ILE A 227 25.11 -6.69 12.78
N PHE A 228 24.59 -5.62 13.39
CA PHE A 228 25.38 -4.83 14.34
C PHE A 228 25.82 -5.67 15.55
N PHE A 229 24.93 -6.52 16.08
CA PHE A 229 25.25 -7.35 17.22
C PHE A 229 26.34 -8.38 16.93
N PHE A 230 26.29 -9.03 15.76
CA PHE A 230 27.26 -10.07 15.37
C PHE A 230 28.59 -9.53 14.82
N TYR A 231 28.64 -8.37 14.17
CA TYR A 231 29.87 -7.86 13.55
C TYR A 231 30.58 -6.73 14.31
N VAL A 232 29.95 -6.16 15.37
CA VAL A 232 30.58 -5.11 16.20
C VAL A 232 30.97 -5.62 17.59
N ASN A 233 30.37 -6.72 18.08
CA ASN A 233 30.73 -7.33 19.38
C ASN A 233 31.59 -8.61 19.25
N LEU A 234 32.25 -8.80 18.10
CA LEU A 234 33.26 -9.82 17.82
C LEU A 234 34.58 -9.12 17.48
#